data_AF-A0A925P7V0-F1
#
_entry.id   AF-A0A925P7V0-F1
#
_cell.length_a   1.000
_cell.length_b   1.000
_cell.length_c   1.000
_cell.angle_alpha   90.00
_cell.angle_beta   90.00
_cell.angle_gamma   90.00
#
_symmetry.space_group_name_H-M   'P 1'
#
loop_
_entity.id
_entity.type
_entity.pdbx_description
1 polymer ?
#
loop_
_entity_poly.entity_id
_entity_poly.type
_entity_poly.pdbx_seq_one_letter_code
_entity_poly.pdbx_strand_id
1 'polypeptide(L)'
;MTLPFKPVILTTDALIFLLFAVVAASAWYISRHEHLRAPWKKVAHSRSGMIAAVIMLAFVTVGLLDSLHFRPRLSGDAAPGRTNYAVDVMSVFDLIAAPLRNKQEKTYSAPLSAYLFAKETVELPDGSEARVFPRLTHGGAHLKDPERERTGDIFK
;
A
#
# COMPACT_ATOMS: atom_id res chain seq x y z
N MET A 1 21.26 22.71 -6.96
CA MET A 1 20.97 21.29 -6.64
C MET A 1 19.48 21.06 -6.74
N THR A 2 19.00 20.45 -7.82
CA THR A 2 17.58 20.09 -7.96
C THR A 2 17.35 18.75 -7.27
N LEU A 3 16.52 18.70 -6.24
CA LEU A 3 16.18 17.47 -5.55
C LEU A 3 15.45 16.49 -6.50
N PRO A 4 15.73 15.18 -6.43
CA PRO A 4 15.12 14.18 -7.31
C PRO A 4 13.62 13.96 -7.08
N PHE A 5 13.07 14.53 -6.01
CA PHE A 5 11.66 14.47 -5.62
C PHE A 5 11.21 15.81 -5.05
N LYS A 6 9.90 16.10 -5.14
CA LYS A 6 9.28 17.25 -4.47
C LYS A 6 8.31 16.74 -3.40
N PRO A 7 8.58 16.94 -2.09
CA PRO A 7 7.63 16.57 -1.06
C PRO A 7 6.35 17.38 -1.23
N VAL A 8 5.21 16.73 -1.04
CA VAL A 8 3.89 17.36 -1.07
C VAL A 8 3.26 17.08 0.27
N ILE A 9 2.90 18.14 1.00
CA ILE A 9 2.19 18.00 2.27
C ILE A 9 0.72 18.27 1.97
N LEU A 10 -0.10 17.23 1.98
CA LEU A 10 -1.54 17.41 1.94
C LEU A 10 -2.02 17.87 3.33
N THR A 11 -3.14 18.60 3.37
CA THR A 11 -3.72 19.05 4.65
C THR A 11 -4.04 17.86 5.56
N THR A 12 -4.50 16.75 4.99
CA THR A 12 -4.74 15.49 5.69
C THR A 12 -3.47 14.96 6.36
N ASP A 13 -2.34 14.97 5.65
CA ASP A 13 -1.05 14.50 6.15
C ASP A 13 -0.62 15.37 7.34
N ALA A 14 -0.73 16.70 7.20
CA ALA A 14 -0.38 17.63 8.27
C ALA A 14 -1.19 17.38 9.55
N LEU A 15 -2.49 17.09 9.43
CA LEU A 15 -3.35 16.75 10.57
C LEU A 15 -2.94 15.42 11.22
N ILE A 16 -2.60 14.41 10.43
CA ILE A 16 -2.13 13.11 10.93
C ILE A 16 -0.80 13.27 11.68
N PHE A 17 0.15 14.02 11.11
CA PHE A 17 1.43 14.30 11.76
C PHE A 17 1.27 15.14 13.03
N LEU A 18 0.35 16.10 13.03
CA LEU A 18 0.01 16.87 14.24
C LEU A 18 -0.56 15.97 15.34
N LEU A 19 -1.51 15.09 15.00
CA LEU A 19 -2.08 14.12 15.94
C LEU A 19 -0.98 13.22 16.51
N PHE A 20 -0.13 12.66 15.65
CA PHE A 20 0.99 11.82 16.07
C PHE A 20 1.95 12.58 17.00
N ALA A 21 2.28 13.83 16.68
CA ALA A 21 3.14 14.67 17.52
C ALA A 21 2.52 14.93 18.90
N VAL A 22 1.21 15.20 18.96
CA VAL A 22 0.49 15.38 20.23
C VAL A 22 0.50 14.10 21.06
N VAL A 23 0.25 12.94 20.44
CA VAL A 23 0.31 11.64 21.13
C VAL A 23 1.73 11.36 21.64
N ALA A 24 2.76 11.58 20.82
CA ALA A 24 4.15 11.36 21.20
C ALA A 24 4.59 12.30 22.33
N ALA A 25 4.21 13.58 22.27
CA ALA A 25 4.45 14.55 23.33
C ALA A 25 3.75 14.16 24.64
N SER A 26 2.50 13.68 24.55
CA SER A 26 1.74 13.19 25.70
C SER A 26 2.39 11.95 26.32
N ALA A 27 2.81 10.99 25.50
CA ALA A 27 3.53 9.80 25.95
C ALA A 27 4.86 10.17 26.62
N TRP A 28 5.61 11.11 26.03
CA TRP A 28 6.85 11.62 26.61
C TRP A 28 6.60 12.32 27.95
N TYR A 29 5.59 13.19 28.04
CA TYR A 29 5.20 13.85 29.28
C TYR A 29 4.81 12.84 30.37
N ILE A 30 3.95 11.88 30.05
CA ILE A 30 3.55 10.79 30.96
C ILE A 30 4.78 10.01 31.41
N SER A 31 5.71 9.69 30.52
CA SER A 31 6.94 8.94 30.84
C SER A 31 7.87 9.64 31.84
N ARG A 32 7.73 10.97 32.00
CA ARG A 32 8.52 11.78 32.95
C ARG A 32 7.87 11.90 34.33
N HIS A 33 6.56 11.65 34.46
CA HIS A 33 5.81 11.87 35.71
C HIS A 33 5.39 10.55 36.35
N GLU A 34 5.95 10.20 37.50
CA GLU A 34 5.78 8.88 38.13
C GLU A 34 4.31 8.52 38.44
N HIS A 35 3.52 9.48 38.93
CA HIS A 35 2.10 9.29 39.21
C HIS A 35 1.29 8.98 37.94
N LEU A 36 1.67 9.55 36.78
CA LEU A 36 1.02 9.28 35.51
C LEU A 36 1.44 7.95 34.91
N ARG A 37 2.65 7.44 35.21
CA ARG A 37 3.13 6.15 34.66
C ARG A 37 2.51 4.94 35.33
N ALA A 38 2.05 5.05 36.57
CA ALA A 38 1.57 3.91 37.36
C ALA A 38 0.44 3.11 36.67
N PRO A 39 -0.58 3.75 36.05
CA PRO A 39 -1.58 3.03 35.24
C PRO A 39 -1.00 2.38 33.98
N TRP A 40 -0.10 3.06 33.27
CA TRP A 40 0.51 2.55 32.03
C TRP A 40 1.43 1.36 32.26
N LYS A 41 2.08 1.28 33.42
CA LYS A 41 2.84 0.07 33.82
C LYS A 41 1.95 -1.18 33.84
N LYS A 42 0.67 -1.07 34.24
CA LYS A 42 -0.26 -2.20 34.24
C LYS A 42 -0.60 -2.65 32.81
N VAL A 43 -0.81 -1.70 31.90
CA VAL A 43 -1.06 -1.99 30.47
C VAL A 43 0.16 -2.68 29.86
N ALA A 44 1.37 -2.19 30.13
CA ALA A 44 2.62 -2.77 29.64
C ALA A 44 2.91 -4.18 30.21
N HIS A 45 2.41 -4.51 31.41
CA HIS A 45 2.53 -5.85 31.99
C HIS A 45 1.40 -6.81 31.55
N SER A 46 0.39 -6.32 30.84
CA SER A 46 -0.72 -7.15 30.38
C SER A 46 -0.42 -7.74 28.99
N ARG A 47 -0.67 -9.06 28.83
CA ARG A 47 -0.48 -9.74 27.53
C ARG A 47 -1.35 -9.13 26.43
N SER A 48 -2.63 -8.88 26.72
CA SER A 48 -3.57 -8.28 25.79
C SER A 48 -3.17 -6.85 25.38
N GLY A 49 -2.72 -6.03 26.35
CA GLY A 49 -2.26 -4.67 26.08
C GLY A 49 -1.03 -4.65 25.16
N MET A 50 -0.08 -5.56 25.37
CA MET A 50 1.09 -5.67 24.51
C MET A 50 0.76 -6.18 23.10
N ILE A 51 -0.16 -7.13 22.95
CA ILE A 51 -0.65 -7.58 21.64
C ILE A 51 -1.30 -6.40 20.89
N ALA A 52 -2.18 -5.66 21.55
CA ALA A 52 -2.82 -4.48 20.96
C ALA A 52 -1.78 -3.41 20.57
N ALA A 53 -0.77 -3.18 21.41
CA ALA A 53 0.30 -2.22 21.11
C ALA A 53 1.11 -2.60 19.87
N VAL A 54 1.43 -3.89 19.69
CA VAL A 54 2.13 -4.37 18.49
C VAL A 54 1.30 -4.17 17.23
N ILE A 55 0.01 -4.55 17.27
CA ILE A 55 -0.90 -4.36 16.14
C ILE A 55 -1.05 -2.87 15.81
N MET A 56 -1.22 -2.03 16.84
CA MET A 56 -1.36 -0.59 16.67
C MET A 56 -0.09 0.06 16.12
N LEU A 57 1.08 -0.39 16.56
CA LEU A 57 2.36 0.06 16.02
C LEU A 57 2.49 -0.27 14.52
N ALA A 58 2.04 -1.46 14.09
CA ALA A 58 2.03 -1.83 12.68
C ALA A 58 1.12 -0.88 11.87
N PHE A 59 -0.10 -0.60 12.34
CA PHE A 59 -1.01 0.33 11.67
C PHE A 59 -0.47 1.77 11.62
N VAL A 60 0.09 2.27 12.74
CA VAL A 60 0.70 3.61 12.79
C VAL A 60 1.86 3.70 11.79
N THR A 61 2.70 2.66 11.72
CA THR A 61 3.84 2.64 10.79
C THR A 61 3.37 2.71 9.34
N VAL A 62 2.39 1.87 8.96
CA VAL A 62 1.82 1.88 7.60
C VAL A 62 1.17 3.23 7.30
N GLY A 63 0.35 3.76 8.22
CA GLY A 63 -0.33 5.04 8.03
C GLY A 63 0.63 6.23 7.92
N LEU A 64 1.72 6.24 8.67
CA LEU A 64 2.76 7.27 8.55
C LEU A 64 3.49 7.18 7.20
N LEU A 65 3.83 5.97 6.73
CA LEU A 65 4.45 5.77 5.41
C LEU A 65 3.50 6.17 4.26
N ASP A 66 2.21 5.92 4.42
CA ASP A 66 1.18 6.28 3.46
C ASP A 66 0.90 7.79 3.43
N SER A 67 1.02 8.48 4.57
CA SER A 67 0.88 9.94 4.65
C SER A 67 2.11 10.72 4.14
N LEU A 68 3.22 10.04 3.84
CA LEU A 68 4.43 10.67 3.31
C LEU A 68 4.38 10.77 1.79
N HIS A 69 3.82 11.86 1.29
CA HIS A 69 3.62 12.10 -0.13
C HIS A 69 4.77 12.87 -0.81
N PHE A 70 5.12 12.45 -2.02
CA PHE A 70 6.09 13.14 -2.87
C PHE A 70 5.71 13.01 -4.35
N ARG A 71 6.20 13.94 -5.17
CA ARG A 71 6.12 13.88 -6.63
C ARG A 71 7.48 13.47 -7.20
N PRO A 72 7.57 12.34 -7.92
CA PRO A 72 8.79 11.98 -8.62
C PRO A 72 9.04 12.94 -9.79
N ARG A 73 10.31 13.14 -10.14
CA ARG A 73 10.71 13.90 -11.34
C ARG A 73 10.38 13.08 -12.60
N LEU A 74 9.80 13.73 -13.61
CA LEU A 74 9.65 13.14 -14.94
C LEU A 74 11.01 13.16 -15.65
N SER A 75 11.50 11.98 -16.02
CA SER A 75 12.67 11.82 -16.89
C SER A 75 12.24 12.04 -18.34
N GLY A 76 12.26 13.29 -18.79
CA GLY A 76 12.04 13.67 -20.19
C GLY A 76 12.72 15.01 -20.46
N ASP A 77 13.15 15.24 -21.70
CA ASP A 77 13.92 16.40 -22.18
C ASP A 77 13.32 17.74 -21.74
N ALA A 78 13.68 18.13 -20.53
CA ALA A 78 13.32 19.43 -19.99
C ALA A 78 14.48 20.36 -20.32
N ALA A 79 14.16 21.45 -21.02
CA ALA A 79 15.11 22.52 -21.32
C ALA A 79 15.98 22.87 -20.09
N PRO A 80 17.27 23.17 -20.28
CA PRO A 80 18.21 23.36 -19.18
C PRO A 80 17.66 24.38 -18.18
N GLY A 81 17.36 23.92 -16.96
CA GLY A 81 16.85 24.75 -15.85
C GLY A 81 15.39 24.51 -15.44
N ARG A 82 14.59 23.69 -16.13
CA ARG A 82 13.21 23.34 -15.70
C ARG A 82 13.11 21.87 -15.31
N THR A 83 12.78 21.58 -14.06
CA THR A 83 12.47 20.22 -13.59
C THR A 83 10.98 19.98 -13.70
N ASN A 84 10.54 19.13 -14.62
CA ASN A 84 9.14 18.71 -14.68
C ASN A 84 8.89 17.60 -13.64
N TYR A 85 7.88 17.79 -12.79
CA TYR A 85 7.45 16.79 -11.80
C TYR A 85 6.19 16.09 -12.30
N ALA A 86 6.03 14.82 -11.96
CA ALA A 86 4.81 14.07 -12.26
C ALA A 86 3.59 14.75 -11.61
N VAL A 87 2.43 14.64 -12.27
CA VAL A 87 1.14 15.09 -11.71
C VAL A 87 0.73 14.17 -10.56
N ASP A 88 1.03 12.88 -10.68
CA ASP A 88 0.77 11.87 -9.67
C ASP A 88 1.59 12.13 -8.39
N VAL A 89 0.87 12.21 -7.28
CA VAL A 89 1.43 12.23 -5.94
C VAL A 89 1.54 10.77 -5.48
N MET A 90 2.74 10.36 -5.08
CA MET A 90 3.01 9.00 -4.61
C MET A 90 3.38 9.03 -3.13
N SER A 91 2.90 8.05 -2.36
CA SER A 91 3.35 7.87 -0.98
C SER A 91 4.66 7.06 -0.90
N VAL A 92 5.35 7.10 0.24
CA VAL A 92 6.48 6.20 0.50
C VAL A 92 6.00 4.75 0.54
N PHE A 93 4.79 4.52 1.06
CA PHE A 93 4.19 3.19 1.04
C PHE A 93 3.96 2.68 -0.40
N ASP A 94 3.53 3.54 -1.33
CA ASP A 94 3.38 3.18 -2.75
C ASP A 94 4.70 2.72 -3.39
N LEU A 95 5.83 3.31 -2.97
CA LEU A 95 7.14 2.91 -3.48
C LEU A 95 7.52 1.50 -3.00
N ILE A 96 7.24 1.19 -1.73
CA ILE A 96 7.48 -0.15 -1.17
C ILE A 96 6.52 -1.16 -1.81
N ALA A 97 5.27 -0.77 -2.02
CA ALA A 97 4.22 -1.57 -2.65
C ALA A 97 4.20 -1.47 -4.19
N ALA A 98 5.29 -0.98 -4.81
CA ALA A 98 5.34 -0.72 -6.25
C ALA A 98 4.89 -1.90 -7.15
N PRO A 99 5.19 -3.18 -6.83
CA PRO A 99 4.68 -4.30 -7.63
C PRO A 99 3.16 -4.36 -7.67
N LEU A 100 2.46 -4.02 -6.58
CA LEU A 100 1.00 -4.00 -6.52
C LEU A 100 0.42 -2.86 -7.37
N ARG A 101 1.07 -1.68 -7.32
CA ARG A 101 0.66 -0.51 -8.12
C ARG A 101 0.87 -0.74 -9.62
N ASN A 102 1.97 -1.38 -9.99
CA ASN A 102 2.36 -1.55 -11.39
C ASN A 102 1.69 -2.75 -12.08
N LYS A 103 1.26 -3.76 -11.31
CA LYS A 103 0.62 -4.98 -11.82
C LYS A 103 -0.90 -4.92 -11.67
N GLN A 104 -1.51 -3.87 -12.20
CA GLN A 104 -2.96 -3.73 -12.19
C GLN A 104 -3.61 -4.68 -13.19
N GLU A 105 -4.73 -5.27 -12.79
CA GLU A 105 -5.61 -6.05 -13.65
C GLU A 105 -6.74 -5.16 -14.17
N LYS A 106 -7.35 -5.56 -15.28
CA LYS A 106 -8.48 -4.82 -15.88
C LYS A 106 -9.66 -4.67 -14.92
N THR A 107 -9.95 -5.70 -14.13
CA THR A 107 -10.99 -5.70 -13.10
C THR A 107 -10.68 -6.70 -11.99
N TYR A 108 -11.60 -6.85 -11.05
CA TYR A 108 -11.48 -7.73 -9.89
C TYR A 108 -11.54 -9.22 -10.25
N SER A 109 -11.04 -10.04 -9.34
CA SER A 109 -11.12 -11.51 -9.38
C SER A 109 -11.69 -12.05 -8.07
N ALA A 110 -12.12 -13.30 -8.06
CA ALA A 110 -12.35 -14.01 -6.80
C ALA A 110 -11.00 -14.22 -6.06
N PRO A 111 -11.01 -14.44 -4.73
CA PRO A 111 -9.79 -14.72 -3.96
C PRO A 111 -9.01 -15.90 -4.55
N LEU A 112 -7.72 -15.70 -4.79
CA LEU A 112 -6.80 -16.71 -5.35
C LEU A 112 -7.24 -17.25 -6.73
N SER A 113 -8.03 -16.48 -7.49
CA SER A 113 -8.44 -16.82 -8.84
C SER A 113 -7.36 -16.44 -9.87
N ALA A 114 -7.29 -17.26 -10.92
CA ALA A 114 -6.52 -17.02 -12.13
C ALA A 114 -7.31 -16.24 -13.20
N TYR A 115 -8.59 -15.99 -12.98
CA TYR A 115 -9.51 -15.41 -13.95
C TYR A 115 -10.21 -14.17 -13.39
N LEU A 116 -10.57 -13.25 -14.28
CA LEU A 116 -11.43 -12.11 -13.95
C LEU A 116 -12.79 -12.59 -13.44
N PHE A 117 -13.38 -11.83 -12.54
CA PHE A 117 -14.70 -12.14 -11.97
C PHE A 117 -15.84 -11.82 -12.95
N ALA A 118 -15.64 -10.86 -13.85
CA ALA A 118 -16.64 -10.51 -14.86
C ALA A 118 -16.39 -11.30 -16.15
N LYS A 119 -17.47 -11.82 -16.77
CA LYS A 119 -17.37 -12.40 -18.11
C LYS A 119 -17.24 -11.30 -19.15
N GLU A 120 -16.34 -11.50 -20.10
CA GLU A 120 -16.15 -10.64 -21.25
C GLU A 120 -16.36 -11.44 -22.54
N THR A 121 -16.78 -10.76 -23.59
CA THR A 121 -16.81 -11.33 -24.94
C THR A 121 -15.38 -11.29 -25.48
N VAL A 122 -14.85 -12.47 -25.80
CA VAL A 122 -13.51 -12.64 -26.38
C VAL A 122 -13.69 -13.30 -27.74
N GLU A 123 -12.97 -12.80 -28.73
CA GLU A 123 -12.89 -13.40 -30.06
C GLU A 123 -11.93 -14.59 -30.02
N LEU A 124 -12.41 -15.76 -30.42
CA LEU A 124 -11.63 -16.98 -30.49
C LEU A 124 -10.79 -17.01 -31.76
N PRO A 125 -9.74 -17.87 -31.83
CA PRO A 125 -8.92 -18.02 -33.02
C PRO A 125 -9.69 -18.45 -34.28
N ASP A 126 -10.89 -19.00 -34.13
CA ASP A 126 -11.80 -19.39 -35.21
C ASP A 126 -12.74 -18.27 -35.67
N GLY A 127 -12.60 -17.06 -35.11
CA GLY A 127 -13.44 -15.88 -35.41
C GLY A 127 -14.81 -15.92 -34.73
N SER A 128 -15.09 -16.91 -33.89
CA SER A 128 -16.30 -16.94 -33.07
C SER A 128 -16.15 -16.07 -31.83
N GLU A 129 -17.25 -15.50 -31.35
CA GLU A 129 -17.27 -14.78 -30.08
C GLU A 129 -17.73 -15.72 -28.95
N ALA A 130 -16.98 -15.79 -27.85
CA ALA A 130 -17.44 -16.46 -26.65
C ALA A 130 -17.41 -15.53 -25.44
N ARG A 131 -18.43 -15.68 -24.59
CA ARG A 131 -18.52 -14.94 -23.33
C ARG A 131 -17.92 -15.77 -22.19
N VAL A 132 -16.66 -15.52 -21.88
CA VAL A 132 -15.86 -16.30 -20.92
C VAL A 132 -15.32 -15.43 -19.79
N PHE A 133 -14.77 -16.03 -18.73
CA PHE A 133 -13.99 -15.30 -17.73
C PHE A 133 -12.54 -15.21 -18.23
N PRO A 134 -12.04 -14.04 -18.65
CA PRO A 134 -10.70 -13.95 -19.20
C PRO A 134 -9.63 -14.24 -18.15
N ARG A 135 -8.47 -14.71 -18.63
CA ARG A 135 -7.30 -14.94 -17.80
C ARG A 135 -6.75 -13.62 -17.26
N LEU A 136 -6.35 -13.61 -15.99
CA LEU A 136 -5.60 -12.49 -15.39
C LEU A 136 -4.21 -12.36 -16.04
N THR A 137 -3.72 -11.14 -16.17
CA THR A 137 -2.42 -10.85 -16.79
C THR A 137 -1.26 -11.17 -15.86
N HIS A 138 -1.43 -10.90 -14.56
CA HIS A 138 -0.42 -11.07 -13.51
C HIS A 138 -0.82 -12.15 -12.52
N GLY A 139 -2.11 -12.22 -12.15
CA GLY A 139 -2.64 -13.19 -11.19
C GLY A 139 -2.49 -14.64 -11.65
N GLY A 140 -1.65 -15.41 -10.95
CA GLY A 140 -1.36 -16.80 -11.29
C GLY A 140 -0.68 -16.97 -12.66
N ALA A 141 -0.11 -15.92 -13.26
CA ALA A 141 0.39 -15.93 -14.64
C ALA A 141 1.45 -17.02 -14.95
N HIS A 142 2.08 -17.57 -13.91
CA HIS A 142 3.01 -18.69 -14.00
C HIS A 142 2.35 -20.06 -14.21
N LEU A 143 1.04 -20.18 -13.95
CA LEU A 143 0.28 -21.42 -14.10
C LEU A 143 -0.09 -21.66 -15.57
N LYS A 144 0.32 -22.81 -16.10
CA LYS A 144 0.01 -23.22 -17.49
C LYS A 144 -1.43 -23.72 -17.59
N ASP A 145 -1.86 -24.49 -16.59
CA ASP A 145 -3.24 -24.95 -16.45
C ASP A 145 -3.76 -24.57 -15.05
N PRO A 146 -4.33 -23.37 -14.89
CA PRO A 146 -4.77 -22.90 -13.58
C PRO A 146 -5.89 -23.74 -12.96
N GLU A 147 -6.70 -24.43 -13.77
CA GLU A 147 -7.78 -25.26 -13.23
C GLU A 147 -7.22 -26.48 -12.48
N ARG A 148 -6.10 -27.02 -12.96
CA ARG A 148 -5.43 -28.18 -12.34
C ARG A 148 -4.34 -27.79 -11.35
N GLU A 149 -3.61 -26.72 -11.62
CA GLU A 149 -2.40 -26.35 -10.88
C GLU A 149 -2.68 -25.45 -9.66
N ARG A 150 -3.82 -24.76 -9.60
CA ARG A 150 -4.12 -23.75 -8.55
C ARG A 150 -3.99 -24.30 -7.14
N THR A 151 -4.53 -25.48 -6.86
CA THR A 151 -4.50 -26.03 -5.49
C THR A 151 -3.06 -26.34 -5.07
N GLY A 152 -2.25 -26.90 -5.97
CA GLY A 152 -0.84 -27.16 -5.70
C GLY A 152 -0.03 -25.89 -5.49
N ASP A 153 -0.38 -24.81 -6.19
CA ASP A 153 0.25 -23.49 -6.03
C ASP A 153 -0.05 -22.83 -4.69
N ILE A 154 -1.30 -22.92 -4.21
CA ILE A 154 -1.74 -22.27 -2.96
C ILE A 154 -1.10 -22.92 -1.72
N PHE A 155 -0.91 -24.24 -1.74
CA PHE A 155 -0.40 -24.99 -0.58
C PHE A 155 1.11 -25.24 -0.60
N LYS A 156 1.82 -24.67 -1.58
CA LYS A 156 3.28 -24.78 -1.70
C LYS A 156 3.98 -23.82 -0.74
#